data_AF-A0A523A3W4-F1
#
_entry.id   AF-A0A523A3W4-F1
#
_cell.length_a   1.000
_cell.length_b   1.000
_cell.length_c   1.000
_cell.angle_alpha   90.00
_cell.angle_beta   90.00
_cell.angle_gamma   90.00
#
_symmetry.space_group_name_H-M   'P 1'
#
loop_
_entity.id
_entity.type
_entity.pdbx_description
1 polymer ?
#
loop_
_entity_poly.entity_id
_entity_poly.type
_entity_poly.pdbx_seq_one_letter_code
_entity_poly.pdbx_strand_id
1 'polypeptide(L)' 'MNTPQTNPFDAVRIGVVSVSDRASSGVYEDKGVPALQDWLTRALKNPVQFEA' A
#
# COMPACT_ATOMS: atom_id res chain seq x y z
N MET A 1 -15.74 20.56 23.38
CA MET A 1 -14.63 21.04 22.53
C MET A 1 -14.16 19.84 21.71
N ASN A 2 -14.51 19.78 20.43
CA ASN A 2 -14.06 18.70 19.55
C ASN A 2 -12.76 19.15 18.89
N THR A 3 -11.62 18.73 19.43
CA THR A 3 -10.32 18.91 18.77
C THR A 3 -10.26 18.00 17.54
N PRO A 4 -9.99 18.53 16.33
CA PRO A 4 -9.69 17.66 15.20
C PRO A 4 -8.40 16.89 15.53
N GLN A 5 -8.49 15.57 15.51
CA GLN A 5 -7.35 14.68 15.75
C GLN A 5 -6.42 14.75 14.54
N THR A 6 -5.43 15.65 14.57
CA THR A 6 -4.38 15.71 13.57
C THR A 6 -3.52 14.48 13.74
N ASN A 7 -3.48 13.59 12.74
CA ASN A 7 -2.52 12.51 12.73
C ASN A 7 -1.11 13.14 12.82
N PRO A 8 -0.22 12.69 13.73
CA PRO A 8 1.08 13.32 13.92
C PRO A 8 2.03 13.10 12.73
N PHE A 9 1.58 12.39 11.70
CA PHE A 9 2.32 12.05 10.50
C PHE A 9 1.51 12.46 9.26
N ASP A 10 2.20 13.12 8.31
CA ASP A 10 1.64 13.50 7.01
C ASP A 10 1.26 12.27 6.17
N ALA A 11 0.29 12.44 5.28
CA ALA A 11 -0.11 11.39 4.35
C ALA A 11 1.00 11.07 3.35
N VAL A 12 1.17 9.79 3.02
CA VAL A 12 2.13 9.32 2.01
C VAL A 12 1.41 8.67 0.85
N ARG A 13 1.91 8.93 -0.37
CA ARG A 13 1.47 8.25 -1.60
C ARG A 13 2.50 7.22 -2.00
N ILE A 14 2.03 6.01 -2.33
CA ILE A 14 2.90 4.87 -2.64
C ILE A 14 2.42 4.22 -3.93
N GLY A 15 3.30 4.17 -4.93
CA GLY A 15 3.13 3.31 -6.10
C GLY A 15 3.84 1.96 -5.87
N VAL A 16 3.19 0.86 -6.22
CA VAL A 16 3.76 -0.49 -6.09
C VAL A 16 3.91 -1.11 -7.48
N VAL A 17 5.14 -1.49 -7.83
CA VAL A 17 5.44 -2.17 -9.09
C VAL A 17 6.00 -3.56 -8.77
N SER A 18 5.26 -4.58 -9.17
CA SER A 18 5.70 -5.99 -9.09
C SER A 18 6.28 -6.42 -10.42
N VAL A 19 7.43 -7.10 -10.38
CA VAL A 19 8.10 -7.66 -11.57
C VAL A 19 8.19 -9.17 -11.39
N SER A 20 7.54 -9.91 -12.27
CA SER A 20 7.62 -11.38 -12.30
C SER A 20 7.72 -11.89 -13.73
N ASP A 21 8.61 -12.86 -13.92
CA ASP A 21 8.72 -13.70 -15.11
C ASP A 21 7.41 -14.43 -15.45
N ARG A 22 6.53 -14.63 -14.46
CA ARG A 22 5.23 -15.29 -14.59
C ARG A 22 4.06 -14.33 -14.70
N ALA A 23 4.27 -13.02 -14.58
CA ALA A 23 3.21 -12.02 -14.69
C ALA A 23 2.52 -12.04 -16.07
N SER A 24 3.29 -12.28 -17.14
CA SER A 24 2.76 -12.39 -18.50
C SER A 24 1.96 -13.67 -18.76
N SER A 25 2.16 -14.70 -17.93
CA SER A 25 1.56 -16.02 -18.15
C SER A 25 0.10 -16.10 -17.69
N GLY A 26 -0.36 -15.15 -16.86
CA GLY A 26 -1.75 -15.06 -16.39
C GLY A 26 -2.25 -16.24 -15.53
N VAL A 27 -1.39 -17.22 -15.26
CA VAL A 27 -1.75 -18.46 -14.55
C VAL A 27 -1.98 -18.24 -13.05
N TYR A 28 -1.38 -17.19 -12.48
CA TYR A 28 -1.47 -16.89 -11.05
C TYR A 28 -1.95 -15.46 -10.82
N GLU A 29 -2.92 -15.32 -9.93
CA GLU A 29 -3.33 -14.05 -9.36
C GLU A 29 -2.14 -13.37 -8.67
N ASP A 30 -1.99 -12.05 -8.86
CA ASP A 30 -0.98 -11.30 -8.14
C ASP A 30 -1.35 -11.19 -6.65
N LYS A 31 -0.73 -12.05 -5.85
CA LYS A 31 -0.82 -12.01 -4.38
C LYS A 31 0.28 -11.17 -3.74
N GLY A 32 1.29 -10.78 -4.50
CA GLY A 32 2.46 -10.07 -4.00
C GLY A 32 2.12 -8.60 -3.70
N VAL A 33 1.48 -7.92 -4.65
CA VAL A 33 1.08 -6.52 -4.47
C VAL A 33 0.07 -6.36 -3.32
N PRO A 34 -1.03 -7.15 -3.24
CA PRO A 34 -1.94 -7.07 -2.10
C PRO A 34 -1.27 -7.32 -0.75
N ALA A 35 -0.42 -8.35 -0.65
CA ALA A 35 0.28 -8.67 0.59
C ALA A 35 1.24 -7.55 1.03
N LEU A 36 1.90 -6.87 0.08
CA LEU A 36 2.77 -5.74 0.37
C LEU A 36 1.98 -4.50 0.82
N GLN A 37 0.85 -4.21 0.16
CA GLN A 37 -0.04 -3.13 0.59
C GLN A 37 -0.56 -3.35 2.02
N ASP A 38 -0.95 -4.58 2.36
CA ASP A 38 -1.39 -4.96 3.70
C ASP A 38 -0.28 -4.84 4.75
N TRP A 39 0.95 -5.22 4.37
CA TRP A 39 2.10 -5.07 5.26
C TRP A 39 2.44 -3.60 5.50
N LEU A 40 2.49 -2.77 4.46
CA LEU A 40 2.77 -1.34 4.55
C LEU A 40 1.72 -0.61 5.39
N THR A 41 0.44 -0.97 5.24
CA THR A 41 -0.66 -0.41 6.04
C THR A 41 -0.50 -0.71 7.53
N ARG A 42 0.10 -1.84 7.90
CA ARG A 42 0.38 -2.19 9.31
C ARG A 42 1.69 -1.60 9.83
N ALA A 43 2.68 -1.43 8.96
CA ALA A 43 4.01 -0.99 9.33
C ALA A 43 4.11 0.54 9.46
N LEU A 44 3.42 1.29 8.60
CA LEU A 44 3.48 2.74 8.56
C LEU A 44 2.48 3.37 9.53
N LYS A 45 2.92 4.42 10.21
CA LYS A 45 2.05 5.25 11.07
C LYS A 45 1.40 6.40 10.30
N ASN A 46 1.90 6.68 9.10
CA ASN A 46 1.36 7.66 8.18
C ASN A 46 0.02 7.15 7.62
N PRO A 47 -0.96 8.04 7.34
CA PRO A 47 -2.07 7.70 6.49
C PRO A 47 -1.52 7.34 5.10
N VAL A 48 -1.88 6.18 4.57
CA VAL A 48 -1.34 5.67 3.30
C VAL A 48 -2.38 5.81 2.20
N GLN A 49 -1.93 6.25 1.02
CA GLN A 49 -2.70 6.20 -0.23
C GLN A 49 -1.88 5.44 -1.28
N PHE A 50 -2.49 4.42 -1.89
CA PHE A 50 -1.85 3.67 -2.97
C PHE A 50 -2.28 4.22 -4.33
N GLU A 51 -1.33 4.36 -5.25
CA GLU A 51 -1.59 4.68 -6.66
C GLU A 51 -1.62 3.39 -7.49
N ALA A 52 -2.48 3.39 -8.52
CA ALA A 52 -2.74 2.27 -9.42
C ALA A 52 -2.04 2.45 -10.78
#